data_AF-T1GW25-F1
#
_entry.id   AF-T1GW25-F1
#
_cell.length_a   1.000
_cell.length_b   1.000
_cell.length_c   1.000
_cell.angle_alpha   90.00
_cell.angle_beta   90.00
_cell.angle_gamma   90.00
#
_symmetry.space_group_name_H-M   'P 1'
#
loop_
_entity.id
_entity.type
_entity.pdbx_description
1 polymer ?
#
loop_
_entity_poly.entity_id
_entity_poly.type
_entity_poly.pdbx_seq_one_letter_code
_entity_poly.pdbx_strand_id
1 'polypeptide(L)'
;MEDSKSRISPGEYSKLRSAFFKHEQRRSFGYKIELTDREKKANEILMAAKNEELAIGFKTPYKFNPSRHFFEAFDNITTSNLFKIIEMMPKGGVLHAHDTALCSTDFLISLTYWDNLWMCHDEKMDQVVLMFSKKQPTIKPDFPPNMLCKWKKVSDERKLKGAKVFDEEFRKRMSLYPVQQFRDINHVWEVFSGIFATINGLLMYAPAWEAYYYNALKEFRADNVNYLEFRTTLPVILSTYD
;
A
#
# COMPACT_ATOMS: atom_id res chain seq x y z
N MET A 1 32.55 3.46 -53.77
CA MET A 1 31.90 4.78 -53.68
C MET A 1 31.44 4.94 -52.25
N GLU A 2 32.31 5.53 -51.42
CA GLU A 2 31.97 5.91 -50.05
C GLU A 2 30.97 7.06 -50.11
N ASP A 3 29.81 6.82 -49.54
CA ASP A 3 28.73 7.80 -49.42
C ASP A 3 29.17 8.87 -48.41
N SER A 4 29.79 9.93 -48.93
CA SER A 4 30.16 11.13 -48.17
C SER A 4 28.88 11.79 -47.63
N LYS A 5 28.40 11.32 -46.49
CA LYS A 5 27.34 11.99 -45.73
C LYS A 5 27.87 13.35 -45.27
N SER A 6 27.66 14.38 -46.08
CA SER A 6 27.93 15.76 -45.70
C SER A 6 27.21 16.05 -44.38
N ARG A 7 27.89 16.70 -43.44
CA ARG A 7 27.28 17.07 -42.16
C ARG A 7 26.10 17.99 -42.45
N ILE A 8 24.91 17.60 -42.00
CA ILE A 8 23.69 18.39 -42.10
C ILE A 8 23.91 19.80 -41.52
N SER A 9 23.29 20.81 -42.12
CA SER A 9 23.41 22.18 -41.63
C SER A 9 22.76 22.32 -40.24
N PRO A 10 23.17 23.31 -39.41
CA PRO A 10 22.52 23.57 -38.13
C PRO A 10 21.00 23.78 -38.24
N GLY A 11 20.53 24.39 -39.34
CA GLY A 11 19.10 24.59 -39.61
C GLY A 11 18.36 23.28 -39.88
N GLU A 12 18.95 22.37 -40.67
CA GLU A 12 18.39 21.04 -40.91
C GLU A 12 18.39 20.17 -39.65
N TYR A 13 19.48 20.23 -38.87
CA TYR A 13 19.54 19.56 -37.56
C TYR A 13 18.43 20.05 -36.62
N SER A 14 18.21 21.38 -36.53
CA SER A 14 17.15 21.94 -35.68
C SER A 14 15.75 21.48 -36.11
N LYS A 15 15.49 21.39 -37.43
CA LYS A 15 14.23 20.85 -37.97
C LYS A 15 14.05 19.37 -37.63
N LEU A 16 15.09 18.55 -37.84
CA LEU A 16 15.07 17.12 -37.51
C LEU A 16 14.87 16.89 -36.02
N ARG A 17 15.62 17.62 -35.18
CA ARG A 17 15.49 17.58 -33.72
C ARG A 17 14.06 17.94 -33.29
N SER A 18 13.50 19.02 -33.84
CA SER A 18 12.12 19.44 -33.53
C SER A 18 11.08 18.43 -33.98
N ALA A 19 11.26 17.83 -35.16
CA ALA A 19 10.40 16.77 -35.67
C ALA A 19 10.45 15.53 -34.77
N PHE A 20 11.64 15.16 -34.29
CA PHE A 20 11.84 14.07 -33.34
C PHE A 20 11.12 14.33 -32.00
N PHE A 21 11.28 15.52 -31.40
CA PHE A 21 10.55 15.86 -30.16
C PHE A 21 9.03 15.82 -30.33
N LYS A 22 8.51 16.31 -31.46
CA LYS A 22 7.08 16.22 -31.76
C LYS A 22 6.63 14.77 -31.93
N HIS A 23 7.48 13.91 -32.53
CA HIS A 23 7.19 12.48 -32.66
C HIS A 23 7.10 11.79 -31.29
N GLU A 24 8.05 12.05 -30.40
CA GLU A 24 8.05 11.51 -29.04
C GLU A 24 6.84 11.98 -28.23
N GLN A 25 6.55 13.29 -28.25
CA GLN A 25 5.38 13.84 -27.57
C GLN A 25 4.09 13.17 -28.03
N ARG A 26 3.92 12.94 -29.34
CA ARG A 26 2.73 12.28 -29.91
C ARG A 26 2.49 10.85 -29.41
N ARG A 27 3.55 10.18 -28.93
CA ARG A 27 3.49 8.81 -28.40
C ARG A 27 3.23 8.76 -26.90
N SER A 28 3.33 9.89 -26.22
CA SER A 28 3.09 9.95 -24.78
C SER A 28 1.63 9.71 -24.43
N PHE A 29 1.40 9.08 -23.27
CA PHE A 29 0.06 8.87 -22.74
C PHE A 29 -0.65 10.21 -22.54
N GLY A 30 -1.87 10.33 -23.05
CA GLY A 30 -2.67 11.57 -22.93
C GLY A 30 -2.33 12.68 -23.92
N TYR A 31 -1.41 12.50 -24.89
CA TYR A 31 -1.01 13.57 -25.82
C TYR A 31 -2.16 14.25 -26.57
N LYS A 32 -3.19 13.48 -26.96
CA LYS A 32 -4.32 13.99 -27.73
C LYS A 32 -5.34 14.75 -26.87
N ILE A 33 -5.15 14.81 -25.56
CA ILE A 33 -6.04 15.55 -24.67
C ILE A 33 -5.76 17.04 -24.84
N GLU A 34 -6.78 17.79 -25.26
CA GLU A 34 -6.71 19.23 -25.39
C GLU A 34 -7.15 19.87 -24.07
N LEU A 35 -6.25 20.64 -23.45
CA LEU A 35 -6.53 21.32 -22.18
C LEU A 35 -7.26 22.64 -22.41
N THR A 36 -8.30 22.88 -21.62
CA THR A 36 -8.93 24.19 -21.45
C THR A 36 -7.98 25.18 -20.77
N ASP A 37 -8.31 26.47 -20.80
CA ASP A 37 -7.45 27.50 -20.18
C ASP A 37 -7.34 27.36 -18.65
N ARG A 38 -8.35 26.80 -18.00
CA ARG A 38 -8.28 26.47 -16.56
C ARG A 38 -7.36 25.28 -16.30
N GLU A 39 -7.44 24.25 -17.13
CA GLU A 39 -6.57 23.07 -17.01
C GLU A 39 -5.11 23.40 -17.33
N LYS A 40 -4.85 24.31 -18.28
CA LYS A 40 -3.48 24.82 -18.53
C LYS A 40 -2.89 25.47 -17.28
N LYS A 41 -3.65 26.35 -16.60
CA LYS A 41 -3.22 26.97 -15.33
C LYS A 41 -2.99 25.94 -14.22
N ALA A 42 -3.87 24.95 -14.10
CA ALA A 42 -3.68 23.85 -13.14
C ALA A 42 -2.42 23.03 -13.46
N ASN A 43 -2.18 22.73 -14.74
CA ASN A 43 -1.01 22.02 -15.22
C ASN A 43 0.28 22.82 -14.97
N GLU A 44 0.27 24.14 -15.12
CA GLU A 44 1.42 25.01 -14.77
C GLU A 44 1.81 24.85 -13.29
N ILE A 45 0.83 24.87 -12.38
CA ILE A 45 1.06 24.68 -10.94
C ILE A 45 1.60 23.27 -10.65
N LEU A 46 0.96 22.25 -11.20
CA LEU A 46 1.38 20.85 -11.04
C LEU A 46 2.82 20.62 -11.54
N MET A 47 3.12 21.12 -12.74
CA MET A 47 4.43 20.97 -13.35
C MET A 47 5.50 21.78 -12.64
N ALA A 48 5.17 22.94 -12.06
CA ALA A 48 6.10 23.69 -11.22
C ALA A 48 6.52 22.89 -9.98
N ALA A 49 5.54 22.32 -9.25
CA ALA A 49 5.82 21.46 -8.08
C ALA A 49 6.66 20.22 -8.47
N LYS A 50 6.32 19.57 -9.59
CA LYS A 50 7.10 18.45 -10.12
C LYS A 50 8.53 18.84 -10.47
N ASN A 51 8.73 19.96 -11.16
CA ASN A 51 10.04 20.41 -11.60
C ASN A 51 10.93 20.84 -10.43
N GLU A 52 10.35 21.37 -9.36
CA GLU A 52 11.06 21.66 -8.11
C GLU A 52 11.63 20.38 -7.48
N GLU A 53 10.80 19.34 -7.32
CA GLU A 53 11.25 18.04 -6.80
C GLU A 53 12.32 17.40 -7.69
N LEU A 54 12.15 17.45 -9.01
CA LEU A 54 13.16 16.95 -9.96
C LEU A 54 14.47 17.74 -9.88
N ALA A 55 14.42 19.06 -9.76
CA ALA A 55 15.62 19.89 -9.65
C ALA A 55 16.43 19.57 -8.39
N ILE A 56 15.76 19.28 -7.27
CA ILE A 56 16.42 18.79 -6.05
C ILE A 56 17.08 17.43 -6.32
N GLY A 57 16.39 16.50 -6.98
CA GLY A 57 16.92 15.19 -7.35
C GLY A 57 18.14 15.27 -8.29
N PHE A 58 18.13 16.15 -9.28
CA PHE A 58 19.28 16.32 -10.18
C PHE A 58 20.51 16.92 -9.48
N LYS A 59 20.30 17.83 -8.51
CA LYS A 59 21.39 18.38 -7.70
C LYS A 59 21.88 17.41 -6.64
N THR A 60 20.98 16.60 -6.08
CA THR A 60 21.27 15.66 -5.01
C THR A 60 20.49 14.37 -5.26
N PRO A 61 21.06 13.39 -6.00
CA PRO A 61 20.36 12.16 -6.39
C PRO A 61 19.72 11.39 -5.24
N TYR A 62 20.37 11.37 -4.06
CA TYR A 62 19.81 10.73 -2.86
C TYR A 62 18.50 11.37 -2.36
N LYS A 63 18.18 12.63 -2.71
CA LYS A 63 16.92 13.27 -2.35
C LYS A 63 15.79 12.99 -3.35
N PHE A 64 16.06 12.25 -4.43
CA PHE A 64 15.03 11.86 -5.39
C PHE A 64 14.21 10.70 -4.82
N ASN A 65 13.05 11.00 -4.24
CA ASN A 65 12.19 10.02 -3.56
C ASN A 65 11.89 8.76 -4.39
N PRO A 66 11.55 8.85 -5.70
CA PRO A 66 11.22 7.68 -6.51
C PRO A 66 12.37 6.68 -6.71
N SER A 67 13.64 7.07 -6.48
CA SER A 67 14.78 6.15 -6.59
C SER A 67 15.14 5.45 -5.27
N ARG A 68 14.39 5.69 -4.20
CA ARG A 68 14.66 5.13 -2.87
C ARG A 68 13.63 4.07 -2.52
N HIS A 69 13.97 3.23 -1.54
CA HIS A 69 13.00 2.30 -0.97
C HIS A 69 11.80 3.09 -0.42
N PHE A 70 10.58 2.65 -0.73
CA PHE A 70 9.35 3.37 -0.36
C PHE A 70 9.28 3.65 1.15
N PHE A 71 9.66 2.71 1.99
CA PHE A 71 9.65 2.89 3.45
C PHE A 71 10.55 4.03 3.94
N GLU A 72 11.63 4.34 3.24
CA GLU A 72 12.48 5.50 3.58
C GLU A 72 11.94 6.81 3.00
N ALA A 73 11.30 6.74 1.84
CA ALA A 73 10.79 7.91 1.13
C ALA A 73 9.39 8.31 1.59
N PHE A 74 8.69 7.44 2.34
CA PHE A 74 7.28 7.58 2.69
C PHE A 74 6.94 8.96 3.24
N ASP A 75 7.62 9.38 4.31
CA ASP A 75 7.35 10.67 4.96
C ASP A 75 7.64 11.86 4.04
N ASN A 76 8.67 11.75 3.19
CA ASN A 76 8.99 12.80 2.23
C ASN A 76 7.97 12.88 1.08
N ILE A 77 7.39 11.75 0.67
CA ILE A 77 6.34 11.70 -0.35
C ILE A 77 5.06 12.30 0.22
N THR A 78 4.59 11.85 1.38
CA THR A 78 3.30 12.28 1.96
C THR A 78 3.28 13.75 2.34
N THR A 79 4.44 14.34 2.66
CA THR A 79 4.54 15.77 2.99
C THR A 79 4.76 16.67 1.77
N SER A 80 5.04 16.09 0.60
CA SER A 80 5.39 16.84 -0.62
C SER A 80 4.20 17.62 -1.19
N ASN A 81 4.48 18.79 -1.77
CA ASN A 81 3.45 19.61 -2.41
C ASN A 81 2.85 18.90 -3.63
N LEU A 82 3.69 18.17 -4.38
CA LEU A 82 3.22 17.39 -5.53
C LEU A 82 2.24 16.30 -5.09
N PHE A 83 2.57 15.56 -4.03
CA PHE A 83 1.69 14.50 -3.52
C PHE A 83 0.35 15.05 -3.01
N LYS A 84 0.35 16.17 -2.28
CA LYS A 84 -0.88 16.84 -1.85
C LYS A 84 -1.78 17.25 -3.02
N ILE A 85 -1.20 17.65 -4.16
CA ILE A 85 -1.97 17.92 -5.38
C ILE A 85 -2.57 16.61 -5.93
N ILE A 86 -1.79 15.53 -5.98
CA ILE A 86 -2.23 14.21 -6.46
C ILE A 86 -3.33 13.61 -5.57
N GLU A 87 -3.26 13.81 -4.26
CA GLU A 87 -4.27 13.39 -3.29
C GLU A 87 -5.63 14.04 -3.60
N MET A 88 -5.64 15.33 -3.95
CA MET A 88 -6.86 16.04 -4.35
C MET A 88 -7.45 15.58 -5.70
N MET A 89 -6.66 14.93 -6.57
CA MET A 89 -7.14 14.54 -7.90
C MET A 89 -8.25 13.48 -7.82
N PRO A 90 -9.32 13.58 -8.63
CA PRO A 90 -10.30 12.51 -8.75
C PRO A 90 -9.70 11.36 -9.54
N LYS A 91 -9.19 10.34 -8.84
CA LYS A 91 -8.39 9.25 -9.42
C LYS A 91 -9.22 8.20 -10.16
N GLY A 92 -10.54 8.37 -10.21
CA GLY A 92 -11.44 7.44 -10.88
C GLY A 92 -11.65 6.18 -10.04
N GLY A 93 -11.03 5.07 -10.43
CA GLY A 93 -11.20 3.78 -9.76
C GLY A 93 -9.89 3.02 -9.57
N VAL A 94 -9.83 2.23 -8.50
CA VAL A 94 -8.77 1.24 -8.26
C VAL A 94 -9.21 -0.07 -8.89
N LEU A 95 -8.47 -0.53 -9.90
CA LEU A 95 -8.81 -1.72 -10.68
C LEU A 95 -7.97 -2.96 -10.32
N HIS A 96 -7.07 -2.80 -9.35
CA HIS A 96 -6.23 -3.87 -8.86
C HIS A 96 -5.97 -3.66 -7.37
N ALA A 97 -6.59 -4.50 -6.55
CA ALA A 97 -6.34 -4.61 -5.13
C ALA A 97 -6.67 -6.03 -4.66
N HIS A 98 -6.32 -6.36 -3.42
CA HIS A 98 -6.62 -7.67 -2.82
C HIS A 98 -7.53 -7.47 -1.61
N ASP A 99 -8.53 -8.34 -1.46
CA ASP A 99 -9.58 -8.28 -0.44
C ASP A 99 -9.08 -7.93 0.97
N THR A 100 -8.01 -8.57 1.42
CA THR A 100 -7.47 -8.46 2.79
C THR A 100 -6.31 -7.46 2.93
N ALA A 101 -6.05 -6.64 1.89
CA ALA A 101 -5.00 -5.62 1.86
C ALA A 101 -5.52 -4.23 1.40
N LEU A 102 -6.66 -3.80 1.92
CA LEU A 102 -7.35 -2.56 1.54
C LEU A 102 -7.27 -1.46 2.60
N CYS A 103 -7.44 -1.82 3.88
CA CYS A 103 -7.45 -0.84 4.96
C CYS A 103 -6.06 -0.50 5.49
N SER A 104 -5.95 0.68 6.09
CA SER A 104 -4.84 1.08 6.94
C SER A 104 -4.58 0.09 8.08
N THR A 105 -3.31 -0.05 8.47
CA THR A 105 -2.93 -0.83 9.66
C THR A 105 -3.57 -0.26 10.92
N ASP A 106 -3.81 1.05 11.00
CA ASP A 106 -4.52 1.69 12.12
C ASP A 106 -5.93 1.11 12.30
N PHE A 107 -6.66 0.93 11.20
CA PHE A 107 -7.98 0.32 11.27
C PHE A 107 -7.91 -1.14 11.73
N LEU A 108 -6.94 -1.93 11.24
CA LEU A 108 -6.74 -3.30 11.71
C LEU A 108 -6.43 -3.36 13.21
N ILE A 109 -5.58 -2.45 13.71
CA ILE A 109 -5.33 -2.32 15.14
C ILE A 109 -6.61 -1.97 15.90
N SER A 110 -7.47 -1.10 15.37
CA SER A 110 -8.74 -0.76 16.02
C SER A 110 -9.66 -1.98 16.20
N LEU A 111 -9.66 -2.93 15.26
CA LEU A 111 -10.41 -4.19 15.39
C LEU A 111 -9.87 -5.06 16.53
N THR A 112 -8.59 -4.95 16.87
CA THR A 112 -8.00 -5.72 17.98
C THR A 112 -8.46 -5.24 19.37
N TYR A 113 -9.17 -4.11 19.44
CA TYR A 113 -9.81 -3.63 20.67
C TYR A 113 -11.22 -4.21 20.88
N TRP A 114 -11.76 -4.94 19.91
CA TRP A 114 -13.10 -5.51 20.01
C TRP A 114 -13.15 -6.65 21.03
N ASP A 115 -14.29 -6.78 21.70
CA ASP A 115 -14.52 -7.83 22.67
C ASP A 115 -14.42 -9.22 22.04
N ASN A 116 -14.14 -10.21 22.89
CA ASN A 116 -14.11 -11.62 22.50
C ASN A 116 -13.02 -11.97 21.48
N LEU A 117 -12.02 -11.12 21.26
CA LEU A 117 -10.84 -11.46 20.47
C LEU A 117 -9.82 -12.24 21.32
N TRP A 118 -9.50 -13.43 20.83
CA TRP A 118 -8.48 -14.30 21.39
C TRP A 118 -7.24 -14.30 20.50
N MET A 119 -6.08 -14.45 21.13
CA MET A 119 -4.82 -14.65 20.46
C MET A 119 -4.12 -15.90 20.94
N CYS A 120 -3.36 -16.49 20.03
CA CYS A 120 -2.53 -17.64 20.24
C CYS A 120 -1.18 -17.36 19.59
N HIS A 121 -0.09 -17.45 20.36
CA HIS A 121 1.25 -17.19 19.89
C HIS A 121 2.12 -18.41 20.11
N ASP A 122 2.66 -18.96 19.03
CA ASP A 122 3.69 -19.99 19.07
C ASP A 122 5.06 -19.31 18.93
N GLU A 123 5.76 -19.16 20.05
CA GLU A 123 7.07 -18.51 20.11
C GLU A 123 8.15 -19.23 19.28
N LYS A 124 8.02 -20.55 19.07
CA LYS A 124 9.01 -21.31 18.28
C LYS A 124 8.85 -21.05 16.80
N MET A 125 7.61 -20.86 16.35
CA MET A 125 7.28 -20.59 14.95
C MET A 125 7.17 -19.09 14.64
N ASP A 126 7.19 -18.23 15.67
CA ASP A 126 6.85 -16.80 15.59
C ASP A 126 5.52 -16.53 14.88
N GLN A 127 4.54 -17.41 15.10
CA GLN A 127 3.21 -17.33 14.48
C GLN A 127 2.16 -16.87 15.48
N VAL A 128 1.37 -15.87 15.08
CA VAL A 128 0.25 -15.35 15.86
C VAL A 128 -1.05 -15.66 15.11
N VAL A 129 -1.96 -16.35 15.78
CA VAL A 129 -3.32 -16.59 15.28
C VAL A 129 -4.33 -15.85 16.14
N LEU A 130 -5.28 -15.22 15.46
CA LEU A 130 -6.38 -14.49 16.07
C LEU A 130 -7.70 -15.22 15.85
N MET A 131 -8.65 -15.06 16.77
CA MET A 131 -10.01 -15.58 16.60
C MET A 131 -10.99 -14.83 17.48
N PHE A 132 -12.09 -14.36 16.90
CA PHE A 132 -13.23 -13.90 17.67
C PHE A 132 -14.01 -15.10 18.21
N SER A 133 -14.24 -15.22 19.51
CA SER A 133 -15.07 -16.29 20.08
C SER A 133 -15.64 -15.91 21.45
N LYS A 134 -16.90 -16.26 21.71
CA LYS A 134 -17.53 -15.97 23.02
C LYS A 134 -16.90 -16.77 24.15
N LYS A 135 -16.42 -17.97 23.84
CA LYS A 135 -15.73 -18.86 24.78
C LYS A 135 -14.26 -18.96 24.37
N GLN A 136 -13.46 -19.59 25.21
CA GLN A 136 -12.08 -19.89 24.83
C GLN A 136 -12.12 -20.88 23.65
N PRO A 137 -11.48 -20.57 22.50
CA PRO A 137 -11.53 -21.46 21.35
C PRO A 137 -10.85 -22.80 21.62
N THR A 138 -11.33 -23.85 20.95
CA THR A 138 -10.59 -25.10 20.77
C THR A 138 -9.86 -25.05 19.43
N ILE A 139 -8.67 -25.67 19.33
CA ILE A 139 -7.83 -25.66 18.11
C ILE A 139 -8.65 -26.16 16.91
N LYS A 140 -8.60 -25.44 15.78
CA LYS A 140 -9.26 -25.87 14.53
C LYS A 140 -8.33 -26.77 13.68
N PRO A 141 -8.89 -27.56 12.75
CA PRO A 141 -8.12 -28.34 11.78
C PRO A 141 -7.19 -27.50 10.89
N ASP A 142 -7.52 -26.23 10.65
CA ASP A 142 -6.81 -25.35 9.70
C ASP A 142 -5.57 -24.65 10.30
N PHE A 143 -5.22 -24.94 11.55
CA PHE A 143 -4.00 -24.41 12.18
C PHE A 143 -2.77 -25.11 11.60
N PRO A 144 -1.59 -24.44 11.57
CA PRO A 144 -0.34 -25.11 11.24
C PRO A 144 -0.18 -26.39 12.08
N PRO A 145 0.15 -27.54 11.45
CA PRO A 145 0.33 -28.78 12.17
C PRO A 145 1.37 -28.61 13.28
N ASN A 146 1.03 -29.07 14.50
CA ASN A 146 1.87 -28.99 15.71
C ASN A 146 2.01 -27.60 16.36
N MET A 147 1.20 -26.60 15.98
CA MET A 147 1.20 -25.30 16.67
C MET A 147 0.80 -25.47 18.15
N LEU A 148 1.65 -25.02 19.06
CA LEU A 148 1.36 -25.04 20.49
C LEU A 148 0.51 -23.83 20.85
N CYS A 149 -0.78 -24.07 21.05
CA CYS A 149 -1.74 -22.99 21.23
C CYS A 149 -2.24 -22.87 22.66
N LYS A 150 -1.84 -21.78 23.34
CA LYS A 150 -2.45 -21.33 24.60
C LYS A 150 -3.22 -20.04 24.36
N TRP A 151 -4.53 -20.18 24.17
CA TRP A 151 -5.44 -19.05 23.96
C TRP A 151 -5.44 -18.10 25.15
N LYS A 152 -5.30 -16.82 24.83
CA LYS A 152 -5.38 -15.70 25.77
C LYS A 152 -6.28 -14.63 25.16
N LYS A 153 -7.02 -13.89 25.97
CA LYS A 153 -7.77 -12.73 25.46
C LYS A 153 -6.79 -11.65 25.08
N VAL A 154 -6.98 -11.04 23.90
CA VAL A 154 -6.19 -9.90 23.45
C VAL A 154 -6.28 -8.74 24.45
N SER A 155 -7.46 -8.51 25.02
CA SER A 155 -7.66 -7.46 26.02
C SER A 155 -6.85 -7.66 27.30
N ASP A 156 -6.64 -8.90 27.74
CA ASP A 156 -5.84 -9.20 28.94
C ASP A 156 -4.34 -9.06 28.66
N GLU A 157 -3.87 -9.55 27.50
CA GLU A 157 -2.47 -9.39 27.08
C GLU A 157 -2.11 -7.92 26.83
N ARG A 158 -3.02 -7.15 26.24
CA ARG A 158 -2.88 -5.69 26.04
C ARG A 158 -2.77 -4.96 27.38
N LYS A 159 -3.58 -5.33 28.39
CA LYS A 159 -3.49 -4.76 29.74
C LYS A 159 -2.17 -5.11 30.41
N LEU A 160 -1.70 -6.34 30.24
CA LEU A 160 -0.45 -6.83 30.83
C LEU A 160 0.78 -6.11 30.25
N LYS A 161 0.86 -5.98 28.91
CA LYS A 161 1.99 -5.34 28.22
C LYS A 161 1.91 -3.80 28.19
N GLY A 162 0.70 -3.26 28.32
CA GLY A 162 0.39 -1.86 28.04
C GLY A 162 0.01 -1.64 26.57
N ALA A 163 -1.02 -0.82 26.35
CA ALA A 163 -1.65 -0.65 25.03
C ALA A 163 -0.67 -0.23 23.93
N LYS A 164 0.19 0.76 24.21
CA LYS A 164 1.16 1.28 23.21
C LYS A 164 2.13 0.19 22.74
N VAL A 165 2.69 -0.58 23.66
CA VAL A 165 3.66 -1.64 23.35
C VAL A 165 2.99 -2.74 22.54
N PHE A 166 1.80 -3.17 22.98
CA PHE A 166 1.01 -4.19 22.29
C PHE A 166 0.65 -3.76 20.86
N ASP A 167 0.18 -2.52 20.68
CA ASP A 167 -0.21 -1.98 19.37
C ASP A 167 0.96 -1.87 18.41
N GLU A 168 2.14 -1.44 18.89
CA GLU A 168 3.34 -1.39 18.03
C GLU A 168 3.84 -2.78 17.64
N GLU A 169 3.77 -3.78 18.52
CA GLU A 169 4.09 -5.17 18.17
C GLU A 169 3.16 -5.70 17.09
N PHE A 170 1.84 -5.48 17.23
CA PHE A 170 0.85 -5.93 16.25
C PHE A 170 0.98 -5.20 14.91
N ARG A 171 1.29 -3.89 14.95
CA ARG A 171 1.51 -3.11 13.73
C ARG A 171 2.64 -3.69 12.87
N LYS A 172 3.74 -4.12 13.50
CA LYS A 172 4.87 -4.78 12.83
C LYS A 172 4.51 -6.15 12.25
N ARG A 173 3.50 -6.83 12.80
CA ARG A 173 3.00 -8.12 12.29
C ARG A 173 1.94 -7.97 11.19
N MET A 174 1.39 -6.76 11.02
CA MET A 174 0.32 -6.46 10.06
C MET A 174 0.81 -5.65 8.85
N SER A 175 2.11 -5.38 8.76
CA SER A 175 2.72 -4.62 7.66
C SER A 175 4.18 -5.02 7.48
N LEU A 176 4.69 -4.90 6.25
CA LEU A 176 6.13 -4.99 5.99
C LEU A 176 6.88 -3.75 6.49
N TYR A 177 6.18 -2.62 6.68
CA TYR A 177 6.79 -1.38 7.13
C TYR A 177 7.23 -1.48 8.60
N PRO A 178 8.45 -1.00 8.98
CA PRO A 178 9.45 -0.34 8.16
C PRO A 178 10.62 -1.25 7.73
N VAL A 179 10.46 -2.58 7.73
CA VAL A 179 11.55 -3.54 7.49
C VAL A 179 12.02 -3.47 6.03
N GLN A 180 13.25 -3.01 5.80
CA GLN A 180 13.79 -2.80 4.44
C GLN A 180 14.71 -3.94 3.97
N GLN A 181 15.34 -4.64 4.89
CA GLN A 181 16.33 -5.66 4.56
C GLN A 181 15.72 -7.05 4.67
N PHE A 182 15.59 -7.68 3.52
CA PHE A 182 15.25 -9.10 3.39
C PHE A 182 16.44 -9.81 2.76
N ARG A 183 16.69 -11.06 3.16
CA ARG A 183 17.76 -11.87 2.58
C ARG A 183 17.64 -12.01 1.06
N ASP A 184 16.42 -12.24 0.60
CA ASP A 184 16.08 -12.46 -0.81
C ASP A 184 14.57 -12.27 -1.03
N ILE A 185 14.12 -12.45 -2.28
CA ILE A 185 12.71 -12.33 -2.67
C ILE A 185 11.82 -13.37 -1.99
N ASN A 186 12.32 -14.57 -1.70
CA ASN A 186 11.51 -15.61 -1.06
C ASN A 186 11.27 -15.26 0.41
N HIS A 187 12.28 -14.72 1.09
CA HIS A 187 12.15 -14.28 2.48
C HIS A 187 11.11 -13.15 2.64
N VAL A 188 11.07 -12.16 1.74
CA VAL A 188 10.02 -11.12 1.81
C VAL A 188 8.63 -11.71 1.52
N TRP A 189 8.50 -12.67 0.60
CA TRP A 189 7.23 -13.34 0.33
C TRP A 189 6.75 -14.19 1.51
N GLU A 190 7.67 -14.83 2.23
CA GLU A 190 7.37 -15.58 3.46
C GLU A 190 6.80 -14.65 4.54
N VAL A 191 7.48 -13.53 4.81
CA VAL A 191 7.00 -12.52 5.76
C VAL A 191 5.66 -11.92 5.30
N PHE A 192 5.55 -11.56 4.02
CA PHE A 192 4.33 -11.01 3.44
C PHE A 192 3.14 -11.98 3.59
N SER A 193 3.35 -13.27 3.32
CA SER A 193 2.32 -14.31 3.50
C SER A 193 1.93 -14.49 4.97
N GLY A 194 2.91 -14.40 5.88
CA GLY A 194 2.68 -14.46 7.33
C GLY A 194 1.79 -13.33 7.86
N ILE A 195 1.85 -12.14 7.24
CA ILE A 195 0.95 -11.02 7.56
C ILE A 195 -0.52 -11.44 7.33
N PHE A 196 -0.83 -12.04 6.17
CA PHE A 196 -2.19 -12.48 5.85
C PHE A 196 -2.66 -13.62 6.74
N ALA A 197 -1.76 -14.54 7.13
CA ALA A 197 -2.09 -15.58 8.10
C ALA A 197 -2.56 -14.99 9.44
N THR A 198 -1.90 -13.91 9.91
CA THR A 198 -2.29 -13.19 11.13
C THR A 198 -3.62 -12.46 10.94
N ILE A 199 -3.76 -11.69 9.84
CA ILE A 199 -4.94 -10.85 9.57
C ILE A 199 -6.20 -11.69 9.32
N ASN A 200 -6.08 -12.89 8.75
CA ASN A 200 -7.23 -13.77 8.50
C ASN A 200 -8.03 -14.05 9.79
N GLY A 201 -7.36 -14.29 10.92
CA GLY A 201 -8.04 -14.52 12.19
C GLY A 201 -8.89 -13.34 12.67
N LEU A 202 -8.55 -12.13 12.24
CA LEU A 202 -9.25 -10.88 12.53
C LEU A 202 -10.39 -10.62 11.55
N LEU A 203 -10.17 -10.87 10.26
CA LEU A 203 -11.10 -10.52 9.19
C LEU A 203 -12.13 -11.62 8.87
N MET A 204 -11.86 -12.90 9.16
CA MET A 204 -12.79 -14.02 8.93
C MET A 204 -13.88 -14.12 10.02
N TYR A 205 -14.41 -12.97 10.43
CA TYR A 205 -15.50 -12.78 11.37
C TYR A 205 -16.49 -11.79 10.76
N ALA A 206 -17.76 -12.18 10.59
CA ALA A 206 -18.71 -11.44 9.74
C ALA A 206 -18.83 -9.94 10.09
N PRO A 207 -18.96 -9.53 11.36
CA PRO A 207 -19.00 -8.12 11.72
C PRO A 207 -17.69 -7.36 11.43
N ALA A 208 -16.53 -8.00 11.63
CA ALA A 208 -15.24 -7.39 11.31
C ALA A 208 -15.04 -7.27 9.78
N TRP A 209 -15.47 -8.28 9.02
CA TRP A 209 -15.44 -8.28 7.55
C TRP A 209 -16.26 -7.14 6.96
N GLU A 210 -17.48 -6.94 7.47
CA GLU A 210 -18.37 -5.82 7.08
C GLU A 210 -17.73 -4.46 7.42
N ALA A 211 -17.29 -4.29 8.67
CA ALA A 211 -16.67 -3.05 9.11
C ALA A 211 -15.39 -2.72 8.33
N TYR A 212 -14.61 -3.75 7.98
CA TYR A 212 -13.40 -3.64 7.19
C TYR A 212 -13.66 -3.12 5.77
N TYR A 213 -14.62 -3.70 5.02
CA TYR A 213 -14.92 -3.15 3.69
C TYR A 213 -15.54 -1.76 3.75
N TYR A 214 -16.43 -1.53 4.72
CA TYR A 214 -16.99 -0.19 4.88
C TYR A 214 -15.90 0.84 5.17
N ASN A 215 -14.92 0.49 6.00
CA ASN A 215 -13.79 1.36 6.26
C ASN A 215 -12.87 1.54 5.05
N ALA A 216 -12.55 0.47 4.31
CA ALA A 216 -11.78 0.56 3.09
C ALA A 216 -12.42 1.55 2.10
N LEU A 217 -13.74 1.47 1.90
CA LEU A 217 -14.47 2.40 1.03
C LEU A 217 -14.38 3.86 1.51
N LYS A 218 -14.40 4.11 2.83
CA LYS A 218 -14.18 5.46 3.38
C LYS A 218 -12.75 5.95 3.11
N GLU A 219 -11.75 5.09 3.30
CA GLU A 219 -10.34 5.46 3.06
C GLU A 219 -10.08 5.75 1.58
N PHE A 220 -10.58 4.91 0.66
CA PHE A 220 -10.53 5.20 -0.78
C PHE A 220 -11.26 6.49 -1.15
N ARG A 221 -12.44 6.73 -0.55
CA ARG A 221 -13.19 7.96 -0.79
C ARG A 221 -12.45 9.20 -0.28
N ALA A 222 -11.75 9.09 0.85
CA ALA A 222 -10.92 10.17 1.38
C ALA A 222 -9.77 10.52 0.41
N ASP A 223 -9.22 9.53 -0.29
CA ASP A 223 -8.26 9.71 -1.38
C ASP A 223 -8.93 9.99 -2.75
N ASN A 224 -10.18 10.43 -2.76
CA ASN A 224 -10.92 10.82 -3.97
C ASN A 224 -10.98 9.72 -5.07
N VAL A 225 -10.97 8.46 -4.65
CA VAL A 225 -11.27 7.28 -5.46
C VAL A 225 -12.76 6.97 -5.33
N ASN A 226 -13.41 6.69 -6.46
CA ASN A 226 -14.87 6.55 -6.56
C ASN A 226 -15.33 5.14 -6.91
N TYR A 227 -14.40 4.24 -7.25
CA TYR A 227 -14.71 2.89 -7.67
C TYR A 227 -13.59 1.93 -7.27
N LEU A 228 -13.94 0.70 -6.92
CA LEU A 228 -12.99 -0.32 -6.47
C LEU A 228 -13.36 -1.68 -7.08
N GLU A 229 -12.45 -2.24 -7.86
CA GLU A 229 -12.39 -3.66 -8.20
C GLU A 229 -11.21 -4.29 -7.45
N PHE A 230 -11.45 -5.42 -6.79
CA PHE A 230 -10.43 -6.16 -6.09
C PHE A 230 -10.54 -7.66 -6.36
N ARG A 231 -9.44 -8.38 -6.11
CA ARG A 231 -9.35 -9.83 -6.18
C ARG A 231 -9.64 -10.41 -4.81
N THR A 232 -10.44 -11.48 -4.79
CA THR A 232 -10.79 -12.17 -3.55
C THR A 232 -10.74 -13.68 -3.75
N THR A 233 -10.38 -14.40 -2.68
CA THR A 233 -10.47 -15.86 -2.61
C THR A 233 -11.85 -16.34 -2.17
N LEU A 234 -12.76 -15.42 -1.81
CA LEU A 234 -14.07 -15.71 -1.22
C LEU A 234 -13.97 -16.67 -0.02
N PRO A 235 -13.23 -16.28 1.03
CA PRO A 235 -13.01 -17.15 2.18
C PRO A 235 -14.29 -17.38 2.97
N VAL A 236 -14.31 -18.45 3.77
CA VAL A 236 -15.44 -18.74 4.66
C VAL A 236 -15.46 -17.71 5.79
N ILE A 237 -16.53 -16.91 5.82
CA ILE A 237 -16.77 -15.91 6.86
C ILE A 237 -17.65 -16.50 7.95
N LEU A 238 -17.23 -16.37 9.21
CA LEU A 238 -17.91 -17.00 10.33
C LEU A 238 -18.65 -15.96 11.18
N SER A 239 -19.92 -16.26 11.49
CA SER A 239 -20.84 -15.35 12.20
C SER A 239 -20.55 -15.30 13.71
N THR A 240 -20.25 -16.44 14.30
CA THR A 240 -19.72 -16.62 15.64
C THR A 240 -18.88 -17.90 15.68
N TYR A 241 -17.75 -17.86 16.37
CA TYR A 241 -17.09 -19.08 16.84
C TYR A 241 -17.62 -19.34 18.24
N ASP A 242 -18.57 -20.25 18.39
CA ASP A 242 -19.07 -20.69 19.70
C ASP A 242 -18.14 -21.68 20.39
#